data_AF-A0AAD5Q6Q7-F1
#
_entry.id   AF-A0AAD5Q6Q7-F1
#
_cell.length_a   1.000
_cell.length_b   1.000
_cell.length_c   1.000
_cell.angle_alpha   90.00
_cell.angle_beta   90.00
_cell.angle_gamma   90.00
#
_symmetry.space_group_name_H-M   'P 1'
#
loop_
_entity.id
_entity.type
_entity.pdbx_description
1 polymer ?
#
loop_
_entity_poly.entity_id
_entity_poly.type
_entity_poly.pdbx_seq_one_letter_code
_entity_poly.pdbx_strand_id
1 'polypeptide(L)'
;MLVTFVIDTSASMNQSTSSGMTLLDFAKSAVERFVKRVRDPSRRYQHHFMLVSCGADPAPSNQSQSQSQSQSHGRVRVGWDRSTNKDAFLAELKNLRATDVSDLGSALKQAFELMNQIRLQFNWDNYALGRTPWNTNVAVCVLLTDATTLSTAQGLIQDALTIPPSSAVGAELTQEPYRWDQRLYTVALKLPATVNGSVRSSPSCPTDLMALSEITGGMLYMPTSKSGVEQR
;
A
#
# COMPACT_ATOMS: atom_id res chain seq x y z
N MET A 1 1.63 3.10 16.82
CA MET A 1 1.65 3.64 15.44
C MET A 1 1.59 2.48 14.49
N LEU A 2 0.61 2.52 13.59
CA LEU A 2 0.38 1.48 12.59
C LEU A 2 0.87 1.99 11.23
N VAL A 3 1.71 1.20 10.56
CA VAL A 3 2.18 1.50 9.20
C VAL A 3 1.86 0.32 8.29
N THR A 4 1.04 0.56 7.27
CA THR A 4 0.67 -0.43 6.26
C THR A 4 1.37 -0.08 4.96
N PHE A 5 2.25 -0.97 4.50
CA PHE A 5 2.88 -0.84 3.19
C PHE A 5 2.05 -1.54 2.14
N VAL A 6 1.68 -0.79 1.10
CA VAL A 6 1.09 -1.33 -0.12
C VAL A 6 2.17 -1.27 -1.18
N ILE A 7 2.60 -2.44 -1.66
CA ILE A 7 3.65 -2.53 -2.68
C ILE A 7 3.04 -3.04 -3.98
N ASP A 8 3.22 -2.26 -5.02
CA ASP A 8 2.93 -2.68 -6.38
C ASP A 8 3.87 -3.84 -6.75
N THR A 9 3.28 -5.00 -7.02
CA THR A 9 3.97 -6.21 -7.48
C THR A 9 3.61 -6.53 -8.93
N SER A 10 3.13 -5.54 -9.67
CA SER A 10 2.85 -5.69 -11.08
C SER A 10 4.10 -5.98 -11.91
N ALA A 11 3.92 -6.62 -13.06
CA ALA A 11 5.03 -6.95 -13.96
C ALA A 11 5.85 -5.72 -14.42
N SER A 12 5.24 -4.53 -14.47
CA SER A 12 5.92 -3.28 -14.85
C SER A 12 6.97 -2.83 -13.81
N MET A 13 6.85 -3.28 -12.55
CA MET A 13 7.86 -3.05 -11.51
C MET A 13 9.19 -3.80 -11.75
N ASN A 14 9.27 -4.69 -12.76
CA ASN A 14 10.53 -5.29 -13.20
C ASN A 14 11.39 -4.38 -14.10
N GLN A 15 10.91 -3.18 -14.42
CA GLN A 15 11.71 -2.23 -15.20
C GLN A 15 13.04 -1.96 -14.51
N SER A 16 14.12 -2.08 -15.29
CA SER A 16 15.48 -1.87 -14.81
C SER A 16 15.83 -0.38 -14.86
N THR A 17 16.42 0.10 -13.79
CA THR A 17 16.92 1.46 -13.66
C THR A 17 18.37 1.56 -14.12
N SER A 18 18.92 2.78 -14.21
CA SER A 18 20.32 3.01 -14.57
C SER A 18 21.34 2.36 -13.63
N SER A 19 20.94 1.96 -12.42
CA SER A 19 21.80 1.26 -11.47
C SER A 19 21.77 -0.27 -11.59
N GLY A 20 21.02 -0.82 -12.56
CA GLY A 20 20.86 -2.26 -12.75
C GLY A 20 19.92 -2.95 -11.74
N MET A 21 19.26 -2.18 -10.88
CA MET A 21 18.23 -2.68 -9.95
C MET A 21 16.84 -2.46 -10.54
N THR A 22 15.89 -3.35 -10.24
CA THR A 22 14.49 -3.16 -10.63
C THR A 22 13.79 -2.11 -9.76
N LEU A 23 12.66 -1.56 -10.23
CA LEU A 23 11.84 -0.66 -9.41
C LEU A 23 11.34 -1.35 -8.13
N LEU A 24 11.00 -2.64 -8.21
CA LEU A 24 10.62 -3.42 -7.02
C LEU A 24 11.78 -3.53 -6.02
N ASP A 25 13.02 -3.72 -6.47
CA ASP A 25 14.17 -3.77 -5.58
C ASP A 25 14.42 -2.43 -4.88
N PHE A 26 14.20 -1.31 -5.60
CA PHE A 26 14.21 0.02 -5.00
C PHE A 26 13.12 0.19 -3.94
N ALA A 27 11.88 -0.24 -4.24
CA ALA A 27 10.77 -0.20 -3.29
C ALA A 27 11.10 -1.00 -2.02
N LYS A 28 11.59 -2.24 -2.18
CA LYS A 28 12.03 -3.10 -1.06
C LYS A 28 13.13 -2.43 -0.24
N SER A 29 14.16 -1.87 -0.89
CA SER A 29 15.26 -1.19 -0.20
C SER A 29 14.77 0.03 0.58
N ALA A 30 13.86 0.82 0.01
CA ALA A 30 13.28 1.98 0.68
C ALA A 30 12.49 1.58 1.93
N VAL A 31 11.62 0.56 1.82
CA VAL A 31 10.84 0.02 2.95
C VAL A 31 11.75 -0.57 4.03
N GLU A 32 12.75 -1.37 3.65
CA GLU A 32 13.70 -1.94 4.59
C GLU A 32 14.44 -0.86 5.39
N ARG A 33 14.89 0.20 4.72
CA ARG A 33 15.55 1.34 5.37
C ARG A 33 14.60 2.10 6.28
N PHE A 34 13.35 2.31 5.85
CA PHE A 34 12.33 2.96 6.67
C PHE A 34 12.11 2.16 7.97
N VAL A 35 11.85 0.86 7.87
CA VAL A 35 11.61 -0.01 9.04
C VAL A 35 12.82 -0.04 9.98
N LYS A 36 14.03 -0.06 9.43
CA LYS A 36 15.28 0.02 10.21
C LYS A 36 15.47 1.39 10.87
N ARG A 37 15.05 2.49 10.24
CA ARG A 37 15.19 3.86 10.75
C ARG A 37 14.16 4.22 11.83
N VAL A 38 12.93 3.70 11.71
CA VAL A 38 11.87 3.89 12.72
C VAL A 38 12.21 3.21 14.07
N ARG A 39 13.35 2.50 14.15
CA ARG A 39 13.98 2.05 15.40
C ARG A 39 14.58 3.24 16.16
N ASP A 40 13.75 4.17 16.62
CA ASP A 40 14.16 5.17 17.60
C ASP A 40 13.92 4.60 19.02
N PRO A 41 14.97 4.41 19.85
CA PRO A 41 14.87 3.87 21.20
C PRO A 41 13.99 4.70 22.15
N SER A 42 13.66 5.93 21.78
CA SER A 42 12.89 6.88 22.60
C SER A 42 11.38 6.62 22.58
N ARG A 43 10.84 5.84 21.62
CA ARG A 43 9.41 5.57 21.54
C ARG A 43 9.04 4.35 22.37
N ARG A 44 8.42 4.58 23.53
CA ARG A 44 7.79 3.56 24.40
C ARG A 44 6.69 2.72 23.74
N TYR A 45 6.31 3.02 22.50
CA TYR A 45 5.21 2.37 21.79
C TYR A 45 5.74 1.43 20.70
N GLN A 46 5.23 0.20 20.68
CA GLN A 46 5.52 -0.76 19.61
C GLN A 46 4.97 -0.26 18.27
N HIS A 47 5.80 -0.34 17.24
CA HIS A 47 5.41 -0.06 15.86
C HIS A 47 4.87 -1.34 15.22
N HIS A 48 3.70 -1.24 14.60
CA HIS A 48 3.07 -2.34 13.88
C HIS A 48 3.26 -2.12 12.38
N PHE A 49 3.82 -3.11 11.69
CA PHE A 49 4.06 -3.08 10.25
C PHE A 49 3.21 -4.13 9.55
N MET A 50 2.42 -3.70 8.56
CA MET A 50 1.67 -4.60 7.67
C MET A 50 2.18 -4.48 6.25
N LEU A 51 2.00 -5.54 5.48
CA LEU A 51 2.41 -5.61 4.09
C LEU A 51 1.29 -6.19 3.23
N VAL A 52 0.86 -5.43 2.24
CA VAL A 52 -0.10 -5.81 1.22
C VAL A 52 0.58 -5.69 -0.15
N SER A 53 0.45 -6.71 -0.98
CA SER A 53 0.91 -6.69 -2.37
C SER A 53 -0.27 -6.67 -3.33
N CYS A 54 -0.02 -6.25 -4.57
CA CYS A 54 -0.99 -6.41 -5.64
C CYS A 54 -1.17 -7.89 -5.99
N GLY A 55 -2.28 -8.19 -6.68
CA GLY A 55 -2.68 -9.55 -7.03
C GLY A 55 -3.57 -10.21 -5.98
N ALA A 56 -4.34 -11.19 -6.44
CA ALA A 56 -5.20 -12.02 -5.60
C ALA A 56 -4.43 -13.25 -5.12
N ASP A 57 -4.72 -13.75 -3.92
CA ASP A 57 -4.25 -15.08 -3.55
C ASP A 57 -4.79 -16.13 -4.52
N PRO A 58 -3.96 -17.12 -4.91
CA PRO A 58 -4.50 -18.27 -5.62
C PRO A 58 -5.54 -18.90 -4.71
N ALA A 59 -6.80 -18.94 -5.17
CA ALA A 59 -7.89 -19.52 -4.41
C ALA A 59 -7.45 -20.90 -3.89
N PRO A 60 -7.60 -21.20 -2.58
CA PRO A 60 -7.26 -22.51 -2.08
C PRO A 60 -8.12 -23.53 -2.81
N SER A 61 -7.48 -24.47 -3.52
CA SER A 61 -8.12 -25.49 -4.36
C SER A 61 -9.12 -26.39 -3.63
N ASN A 62 -9.27 -26.24 -2.31
CA ASN A 62 -9.96 -27.19 -1.42
C ASN A 62 -11.06 -26.57 -0.54
N GLN A 63 -11.53 -25.34 -0.81
CA GLN A 63 -12.71 -24.82 -0.12
C GLN A 63 -13.93 -24.88 -1.04
N SER A 64 -14.83 -25.80 -0.68
CA SER A 64 -16.13 -26.01 -1.29
C SER A 64 -16.90 -24.69 -1.39
N GLN A 65 -17.42 -24.47 -2.60
CA GLN A 65 -18.38 -23.45 -2.98
C GLN A 65 -19.43 -23.20 -1.89
N SER A 66 -19.23 -22.19 -1.07
CA SER A 66 -20.28 -21.60 -0.25
C SER A 66 -20.03 -20.09 -0.15
N GLN A 67 -20.56 -19.41 -1.17
CA GLN A 67 -21.10 -18.05 -1.13
C GLN A 67 -20.24 -16.99 -0.42
N SER A 68 -19.24 -16.48 -1.13
CA SER A 68 -19.06 -15.03 -1.26
C SER A 68 -18.40 -14.78 -2.61
N GLN A 69 -19.09 -13.99 -3.43
CA GLN A 69 -18.70 -13.64 -4.79
C GLN A 69 -17.24 -13.19 -4.82
N SER A 70 -16.51 -13.66 -5.82
CA SER A 70 -15.13 -13.32 -6.16
C SER A 70 -14.88 -11.79 -6.14
N GLN A 71 -14.61 -11.24 -4.97
CA GLN A 71 -14.13 -9.88 -4.82
C GLN A 71 -12.61 -9.95 -4.94
N SER A 72 -12.05 -9.23 -5.92
CA SER A 72 -10.61 -9.03 -6.02
C SER A 72 -10.16 -8.39 -4.71
N HIS A 73 -9.37 -9.13 -3.93
CA HIS A 73 -8.72 -8.63 -2.72
C HIS A 73 -7.23 -8.55 -3.00
N GLY A 74 -6.59 -7.48 -2.55
CA GLY A 74 -5.13 -7.44 -2.50
C GLY A 74 -4.58 -8.57 -1.64
N ARG A 75 -3.39 -9.07 -1.97
CA ARG A 75 -2.75 -10.16 -1.24
C ARG A 75 -2.09 -9.65 0.05
N VAL A 76 -2.57 -10.12 1.20
CA VAL A 76 -1.99 -9.78 2.51
C VAL A 76 -0.79 -10.68 2.79
N ARG A 77 0.41 -10.11 2.87
CA ARG A 77 1.64 -10.86 3.20
C ARG A 77 1.91 -10.89 4.69
N VAL A 78 1.72 -9.73 5.33
CA VAL A 78 1.90 -9.55 6.77
C VAL A 78 0.67 -8.87 7.32
N GLY A 79 -0.12 -9.62 8.08
CA GLY A 79 -1.31 -9.14 8.78
C GLY A 79 -1.01 -8.61 10.17
N TRP A 80 -2.08 -8.35 10.93
CA TRP A 80 -2.00 -7.82 12.29
C TRP A 80 -1.27 -8.77 13.26
N ASP A 81 -1.48 -10.06 13.11
CA ASP A 81 -0.90 -11.15 13.92
C ASP A 81 0.64 -11.12 13.96
N ARG A 82 1.27 -10.86 12.81
CA ARG A 82 2.73 -10.79 12.65
C ARG A 82 3.27 -9.37 12.62
N SER A 83 2.43 -8.36 12.87
CA SER A 83 2.76 -6.95 12.66
C SER A 83 3.88 -6.41 13.57
N THR A 84 4.10 -7.03 14.73
CA THR A 84 5.17 -6.66 15.68
C THR A 84 6.51 -7.34 15.34
N ASN A 85 6.48 -8.43 14.57
CA ASN A 85 7.66 -9.20 14.23
C ASN A 85 8.34 -8.61 12.98
N LYS A 86 9.36 -7.79 13.22
CA LYS A 86 10.12 -7.11 12.17
C LYS A 86 10.88 -8.07 11.26
N ASP A 87 11.43 -9.15 11.81
CA ASP A 87 12.23 -10.08 11.03
C ASP A 87 11.36 -10.88 10.07
N ALA A 88 10.17 -11.30 10.53
CA ALA A 88 9.16 -11.92 9.67
C ALA A 88 8.69 -10.96 8.58
N PHE A 89 8.45 -9.68 8.92
CA PHE A 89 8.09 -8.66 7.94
C PHE A 89 9.17 -8.48 6.86
N LEU A 90 10.44 -8.36 7.26
CA LEU A 90 11.56 -8.19 6.33
C LEU A 90 11.80 -9.44 5.49
N ALA A 91 11.53 -10.64 6.01
CA ALA A 91 11.59 -11.88 5.24
C ALA A 91 10.51 -11.90 4.15
N GLU A 92 9.26 -11.56 4.48
CA GLU A 92 8.16 -11.47 3.50
C GLU A 92 8.41 -10.38 2.45
N LEU A 93 8.96 -9.23 2.86
CA LEU A 93 9.34 -8.15 1.96
C LEU A 93 10.37 -8.62 0.92
N LYS A 94 11.37 -9.39 1.33
CA LYS A 94 12.39 -9.95 0.42
C LYS A 94 11.78 -10.93 -0.58
N ASN A 95 10.80 -11.72 -0.16
CA ASN A 95 10.12 -12.73 -0.96
C ASN A 95 9.15 -12.18 -2.02
N LEU A 96 8.87 -10.86 -2.03
CA LEU A 96 8.01 -10.26 -3.06
C LEU A 96 8.61 -10.45 -4.46
N ARG A 97 7.75 -10.71 -5.44
CA ARG A 97 8.11 -10.84 -6.86
C ARG A 97 7.15 -10.01 -7.68
N ALA A 98 7.64 -9.36 -8.73
CA ALA A 98 6.84 -8.54 -9.63
C ALA A 98 6.24 -9.42 -10.73
N THR A 99 5.18 -10.16 -10.41
CA THR A 99 4.51 -11.09 -11.35
C THR A 99 3.03 -10.81 -11.51
N ASP A 100 2.47 -9.94 -10.68
CA ASP A 100 1.03 -9.74 -10.58
C ASP A 100 0.56 -8.67 -11.58
N VAL A 101 -0.73 -8.35 -11.52
CA VAL A 101 -1.37 -7.28 -12.29
C VAL A 101 -1.45 -6.01 -11.41
N SER A 102 -1.46 -4.81 -12.00
CA SER A 102 -1.47 -3.54 -11.27
C SER A 102 -2.89 -3.17 -10.78
N ASP A 103 -3.46 -4.04 -9.94
CA ASP A 103 -4.77 -3.83 -9.29
C ASP A 103 -4.61 -3.06 -7.98
N LEU A 104 -4.18 -1.80 -8.08
CA LEU A 104 -3.96 -0.92 -6.93
C LEU A 104 -5.25 -0.66 -6.15
N GLY A 105 -6.40 -0.56 -6.82
CA GLY A 105 -7.69 -0.32 -6.18
C GLY A 105 -8.05 -1.40 -5.17
N SER A 106 -7.90 -2.67 -5.55
CA SER A 106 -8.15 -3.81 -4.67
C SER A 106 -7.08 -3.95 -3.57
N ALA A 107 -5.83 -3.61 -3.86
CA ALA A 107 -4.75 -3.60 -2.87
C ALA A 107 -4.98 -2.52 -1.78
N LEU A 108 -5.37 -1.32 -2.19
CA LEU A 108 -5.71 -0.22 -1.28
C LEU A 108 -6.97 -0.54 -0.47
N LYS A 109 -8.01 -1.10 -1.10
CA LYS A 109 -9.20 -1.61 -0.40
C LYS A 109 -8.78 -2.55 0.74
N GLN A 110 -7.97 -3.56 0.44
CA GLN A 110 -7.53 -4.53 1.43
C GLN A 110 -6.71 -3.90 2.56
N ALA A 111 -5.84 -2.94 2.23
CA ALA A 111 -5.04 -2.22 3.22
C ALA A 111 -5.93 -1.41 4.18
N PHE A 112 -6.92 -0.68 3.65
CA PHE A 112 -7.89 0.06 4.46
C PHE A 112 -8.77 -0.87 5.30
N GLU A 113 -9.20 -2.01 4.75
CA GLU A 113 -9.96 -3.02 5.49
C GLU A 113 -9.18 -3.55 6.70
N LEU A 114 -7.91 -3.92 6.53
CA LEU A 114 -7.08 -4.39 7.64
C LEU A 114 -6.93 -3.32 8.73
N MET A 115 -6.70 -2.06 8.34
CA MET A 115 -6.59 -0.96 9.29
C MET A 115 -7.92 -0.76 10.03
N ASN A 116 -9.06 -0.79 9.32
CA ASN A 116 -10.39 -0.58 9.89
C ASN A 116 -10.82 -1.72 10.82
N GLN A 117 -10.48 -2.98 10.50
CA GLN A 117 -10.72 -4.12 11.37
C GLN A 117 -10.07 -3.94 12.75
N ILE A 118 -8.87 -3.37 12.79
CA ILE A 118 -8.16 -3.09 14.05
C ILE A 118 -8.86 -1.97 14.81
N ARG A 119 -9.37 -0.94 14.12
CA ARG A 119 -10.14 0.12 14.78
C ARG A 119 -11.39 -0.42 15.47
N LEU A 120 -12.08 -1.37 14.84
CA LEU A 120 -13.24 -2.04 15.42
C LEU A 120 -12.83 -2.93 16.59
N GLN A 121 -11.76 -3.72 16.45
CA GLN A 121 -11.26 -4.59 17.52
C GLN A 121 -10.88 -3.81 18.79
N PHE A 122 -10.27 -2.63 18.64
CA PHE A 122 -9.87 -1.77 19.76
C PHE A 122 -10.94 -0.74 20.16
N ASN A 123 -12.12 -0.76 19.54
CA ASN A 123 -13.23 0.15 19.85
C ASN A 123 -12.80 1.63 19.74
N TRP A 124 -12.06 1.96 18.68
CA TRP A 124 -11.74 3.35 18.31
C TRP A 124 -12.87 3.99 17.50
N ASP A 125 -13.62 3.17 16.76
CA ASP A 125 -14.83 3.60 16.06
C ASP A 125 -16.06 3.09 16.80
N ASN A 126 -16.58 3.93 17.70
CA ASN A 126 -17.75 3.62 18.54
C ASN A 126 -19.00 4.22 17.91
N TYR A 127 -19.55 3.55 16.89
CA TYR A 127 -20.80 3.99 16.29
C TYR A 127 -21.92 4.10 17.35
N ALA A 128 -22.80 5.08 17.18
CA ALA A 128 -23.87 5.45 18.11
C ALA A 128 -23.45 6.06 19.48
N LEU A 129 -22.17 6.10 19.83
CA LEU A 129 -21.69 6.74 21.08
C LEU A 129 -20.98 8.09 20.85
N GLY A 130 -21.20 8.69 19.68
CA GLY A 130 -20.52 9.92 19.26
C GLY A 130 -19.09 9.66 18.78
N ARG A 131 -18.34 10.73 18.53
CA ARG A 131 -16.92 10.67 18.13
C ARG A 131 -16.02 11.07 19.28
N THR A 132 -14.91 10.36 19.46
CA THR A 132 -13.90 10.65 20.49
C THR A 132 -12.58 11.05 19.84
N PRO A 133 -12.34 12.36 19.56
CA PRO A 133 -11.15 12.81 18.83
C PRO A 133 -9.82 12.55 19.52
N TRP A 134 -9.82 12.32 20.84
CA TRP A 134 -8.61 11.98 21.61
C TRP A 134 -8.24 10.50 21.54
N ASN A 135 -9.19 9.62 21.16
CA ASN A 135 -8.98 8.17 21.09
C ASN A 135 -8.57 7.76 19.67
N THR A 136 -7.41 8.24 19.24
CA THR A 136 -6.90 8.03 17.88
C THR A 136 -5.69 7.12 17.86
N ASN A 137 -5.57 6.34 16.79
CA ASN A 137 -4.33 5.68 16.46
C ASN A 137 -3.76 6.28 15.18
N VAL A 138 -2.51 6.77 15.25
CA VAL A 138 -1.80 7.26 14.06
C VAL A 138 -1.54 6.07 13.13
N ALA A 139 -2.34 5.99 12.07
CA ALA A 139 -2.26 4.98 11.03
C ALA A 139 -1.79 5.62 9.72
N VAL A 140 -0.77 5.02 9.12
CA VAL A 140 -0.17 5.51 7.87
C VAL A 140 -0.18 4.39 6.85
N CYS A 141 -0.72 4.67 5.68
CA CYS A 141 -0.63 3.82 4.50
C CYS A 141 0.47 4.38 3.59
N VAL A 142 1.43 3.56 3.19
CA VAL A 142 2.48 3.94 2.24
C VAL A 142 2.36 3.08 1.00
N LEU A 143 1.95 3.68 -0.11
CA LEU A 143 1.88 3.04 -1.41
C LEU A 143 3.18 3.25 -2.18
N LEU A 144 3.79 2.17 -2.67
CA LEU A 144 4.92 2.22 -3.59
C LEU A 144 4.49 1.64 -4.93
N THR A 145 4.53 2.45 -5.99
CA THR A 145 4.12 2.06 -7.35
C THR A 145 5.00 2.76 -8.39
N ASP A 146 5.04 2.24 -9.61
CA ASP A 146 5.69 2.89 -10.76
C ASP A 146 4.81 3.99 -11.39
N ALA A 147 3.56 4.14 -10.93
CA ALA A 147 2.58 5.09 -11.45
C ALA A 147 2.38 4.98 -12.97
N THR A 148 2.41 3.75 -13.46
CA THR A 148 2.05 3.40 -14.84
C THR A 148 0.56 3.08 -14.96
N THR A 149 0.13 2.59 -16.12
CA THR A 149 -1.27 2.29 -16.41
C THR A 149 -1.81 1.19 -15.48
N LEU A 150 -2.94 1.47 -14.84
CA LEU A 150 -3.58 0.54 -13.90
C LEU A 150 -4.30 -0.58 -14.65
N SER A 151 -4.39 -1.76 -14.03
CA SER A 151 -5.04 -2.92 -14.63
C SER A 151 -5.87 -3.69 -13.59
N THR A 152 -7.07 -4.11 -13.98
CA THR A 152 -7.94 -4.97 -13.17
C THR A 152 -7.40 -6.40 -13.07
N ALA A 153 -7.90 -7.18 -12.11
CA ALA A 153 -7.65 -8.62 -12.03
C ALA A 153 -7.96 -9.40 -13.32
N GLN A 154 -8.89 -8.90 -14.16
CA GLN A 154 -9.22 -9.46 -15.48
C GLN A 154 -8.23 -9.04 -16.59
N GLY A 155 -7.21 -8.23 -16.26
CA GLY A 155 -6.23 -7.72 -17.21
C GLY A 155 -6.73 -6.54 -18.05
N LEU A 156 -7.91 -5.98 -17.76
CA LEU A 156 -8.41 -4.80 -18.46
C LEU A 156 -7.71 -3.55 -17.92
N ILE A 157 -7.28 -2.68 -18.83
CA ILE A 157 -6.73 -1.37 -18.52
C ILE A 157 -7.81 -0.51 -17.87
N GLN A 158 -7.46 0.16 -16.77
CA GLN A 158 -8.29 1.15 -16.11
C GLN A 158 -7.75 2.56 -16.40
N ASP A 159 -8.65 3.45 -16.83
CA ASP A 159 -8.32 4.87 -17.05
C ASP A 159 -8.28 5.67 -15.74
N ALA A 160 -8.99 5.20 -14.70
CA ALA A 160 -9.09 5.86 -13.41
C ALA A 160 -8.96 4.89 -12.24
N LEU A 161 -8.31 5.33 -11.16
CA LEU A 161 -8.21 4.56 -9.92
C LEU A 161 -9.56 4.55 -9.20
N THR A 162 -10.20 3.39 -9.15
CA THR A 162 -11.42 3.18 -8.36
C THR A 162 -11.14 2.16 -7.25
N ILE A 163 -11.40 2.54 -6.00
CA ILE A 163 -11.35 1.62 -4.85
C ILE A 163 -12.71 0.93 -4.75
N PRO A 164 -12.80 -0.40 -4.90
CA PRO A 164 -14.06 -1.10 -4.75
C PRO A 164 -14.61 -0.97 -3.31
N PRO A 165 -15.93 -0.98 -3.13
CA PRO A 165 -16.52 -0.88 -1.79
C PRO A 165 -16.04 -2.03 -0.90
N SER A 166 -15.80 -1.70 0.37
CA SER A 166 -15.41 -2.68 1.38
C SER A 166 -16.57 -3.62 1.71
N SER A 167 -16.26 -4.89 1.91
CA SER A 167 -17.19 -5.92 2.41
C SER A 167 -16.87 -6.34 3.84
N ALA A 168 -15.97 -5.62 4.51
CA ALA A 168 -15.62 -5.87 5.90
C ALA A 168 -16.81 -5.57 6.82
N VAL A 169 -16.85 -6.23 7.98
CA VAL A 169 -17.87 -5.99 9.01
C VAL A 169 -17.87 -4.52 9.42
N GLY A 170 -19.05 -3.87 9.42
CA GLY A 170 -19.18 -2.47 9.78
C GLY A 170 -18.80 -1.49 8.66
N ALA A 171 -18.52 -1.97 7.45
CA ALA A 171 -18.28 -1.11 6.29
C ALA A 171 -19.52 -0.31 5.90
N GLU A 172 -20.72 -0.83 6.14
CA GLU A 172 -22.01 -0.17 5.88
C GLU A 172 -22.24 1.09 6.72
N LEU A 173 -21.50 1.24 7.82
CA LEU A 173 -21.61 2.37 8.74
C LEU A 173 -20.81 3.59 8.27
N THR A 174 -20.05 3.46 7.18
CA THR A 174 -19.22 4.53 6.60
C THR A 174 -19.22 4.50 5.09
N GLN A 175 -19.30 5.69 4.48
CA GLN A 175 -19.29 5.80 3.02
C GLN A 175 -17.89 5.65 2.42
N GLU A 176 -16.88 6.23 3.07
CA GLU A 176 -15.50 6.23 2.57
C GLU A 176 -14.69 5.02 3.07
N PRO A 177 -13.72 4.51 2.28
CA PRO A 177 -12.89 3.37 2.68
C PRO A 177 -11.87 3.73 3.77
N TYR A 178 -11.43 4.98 3.84
CA TYR A 178 -10.45 5.48 4.82
C TYR A 178 -11.13 6.19 5.99
N ARG A 179 -10.34 6.45 7.04
CA ARG A 179 -10.77 7.19 8.24
C ARG A 179 -10.01 8.49 8.40
N TRP A 180 -10.59 9.40 9.18
CA TRP A 180 -10.08 10.77 9.37
C TRP A 180 -8.65 10.87 9.93
N ASP A 181 -8.15 9.81 10.59
CA ASP A 181 -6.82 9.71 11.17
C ASP A 181 -5.88 8.78 10.38
N GLN A 182 -6.30 8.30 9.21
CA GLN A 182 -5.49 7.49 8.30
C GLN A 182 -4.92 8.37 7.18
N ARG A 183 -3.59 8.37 7.03
CA ARG A 183 -2.91 9.14 5.98
C ARG A 183 -2.31 8.23 4.92
N LEU A 184 -2.56 8.51 3.64
CA LEU A 184 -1.93 7.81 2.51
C LEU A 184 -0.77 8.64 1.95
N TYR A 185 0.41 8.06 1.93
CA TYR A 185 1.55 8.59 1.18
C TYR A 185 1.82 7.70 -0.02
N THR A 186 1.88 8.29 -1.20
CA THR A 186 2.18 7.56 -2.43
C THR A 186 3.60 7.89 -2.87
N VAL A 187 4.40 6.88 -3.16
CA VAL A 187 5.76 7.01 -3.72
C VAL A 187 5.71 6.43 -5.14
N ALA A 188 5.68 7.34 -6.12
CA ALA A 188 5.68 7.03 -7.55
C ALA A 188 7.13 6.94 -8.06
N LEU A 189 7.64 5.72 -8.23
CA LEU A 189 9.02 5.46 -8.65
C LEU A 189 9.19 5.68 -10.15
N LYS A 190 9.64 6.87 -10.55
CA LYS A 190 9.95 7.22 -11.94
C LYS A 190 11.45 7.40 -12.16
N LEU A 191 12.17 6.30 -11.96
CA LEU A 191 13.62 6.25 -12.09
C LEU A 191 14.01 5.95 -13.56
N PRO A 192 14.78 6.81 -14.24
CA PRO A 192 15.17 6.59 -15.62
C PRO A 192 16.15 5.41 -15.75
N ALA A 193 16.03 4.68 -16.86
CA ALA A 193 16.95 3.59 -17.20
C ALA A 193 18.30 4.10 -17.75
N THR A 194 18.36 5.34 -18.25
CA THR A 194 19.54 5.92 -18.87
C THR A 194 20.08 7.10 -18.06
N VAL A 195 21.41 7.15 -17.89
CA VAL A 195 22.11 8.17 -17.11
C VAL A 195 22.03 9.57 -17.78
N ASN A 196 21.84 9.59 -19.11
CA ASN A 196 21.79 10.80 -19.94
C ASN A 196 20.44 10.98 -20.65
N GLY A 197 19.36 10.39 -20.11
CA GLY A 197 18.04 10.39 -20.72
C GLY A 197 17.36 11.75 -20.74
N SER A 198 17.75 12.61 -21.68
CA SER A 198 16.95 13.72 -22.20
C SER A 198 15.70 13.17 -22.91
N VAL A 199 14.80 12.51 -22.19
CA VAL A 199 13.43 12.29 -22.68
C VAL A 199 12.59 13.44 -22.12
N ARG A 200 12.24 14.36 -23.02
CA ARG A 200 11.42 15.55 -22.77
C ARG A 200 9.95 15.23 -22.46
N SER A 201 9.63 14.04 -21.94
CA SER A 201 8.32 13.80 -21.35
C SER A 201 8.45 14.09 -19.87
N SER A 202 7.85 15.20 -19.42
CA SER A 202 7.60 15.36 -17.99
C SER A 202 6.89 14.10 -17.52
N PRO A 203 7.35 13.44 -16.45
CA PRO A 203 6.62 12.29 -15.93
C PRO A 203 5.17 12.71 -15.68
N SER A 204 4.22 12.06 -16.35
CA SER A 204 2.80 12.33 -16.14
C SER A 204 2.50 12.12 -14.65
N CYS A 205 1.99 13.14 -13.97
CA CYS A 205 1.60 12.96 -12.58
C CYS A 205 0.34 12.09 -12.55
N PRO A 206 0.32 11.00 -11.77
CA PRO A 206 -0.89 10.22 -11.59
C PRO A 206 -1.87 11.04 -10.74
N THR A 207 -2.74 11.81 -11.40
CA THR A 207 -3.65 12.75 -10.75
C THR A 207 -4.56 12.07 -9.74
N ASP A 208 -5.04 10.86 -10.03
CA ASP A 208 -5.91 10.11 -9.11
C ASP A 208 -5.20 9.71 -7.82
N LEU A 209 -3.95 9.24 -7.93
CA LEU A 209 -3.14 8.86 -6.76
C LEU A 209 -2.75 10.09 -5.93
N MET A 210 -2.50 11.21 -6.58
CA MET A 210 -2.25 12.49 -5.93
C MET A 210 -3.51 12.96 -5.18
N ALA A 211 -4.67 12.98 -5.85
CA ALA A 211 -5.94 13.37 -5.24
C ALA A 211 -6.30 12.48 -4.05
N LEU A 212 -6.14 11.16 -4.17
CA LEU A 212 -6.39 10.23 -3.06
C LEU A 212 -5.44 10.48 -1.87
N SER A 213 -4.16 10.73 -2.15
CA SER A 213 -3.18 11.05 -1.11
C SER A 213 -3.55 12.36 -0.39
N GLU A 214 -3.95 13.39 -1.12
CA GLU A 214 -4.36 14.69 -0.57
C GLU A 214 -5.65 14.62 0.26
N ILE A 215 -6.66 13.88 -0.22
CA ILE A 215 -7.94 13.72 0.49
C ILE A 215 -7.74 13.05 1.86
N THR A 216 -6.80 12.11 1.97
CA THR A 216 -6.44 11.48 3.26
C THR A 216 -5.47 12.32 4.10
N GLY A 217 -5.10 13.53 3.66
CA GLY A 217 -4.15 14.41 4.34
C GLY A 217 -2.69 13.94 4.27
N GLY A 218 -2.36 13.12 3.29
CA GLY A 218 -1.00 12.73 2.93
C GLY A 218 -0.51 13.44 1.66
N MET A 219 0.53 12.88 1.03
CA MET A 219 1.23 13.50 -0.11
C MET A 219 1.75 12.45 -1.09
N LEU A 220 1.86 12.83 -2.36
CA LEU A 220 2.53 12.04 -3.38
C LEU A 220 3.96 12.52 -3.61
N TYR A 221 4.92 11.60 -3.52
CA TYR A 221 6.33 11.80 -3.82
C TYR A 221 6.68 11.11 -5.13
N MET A 222 7.40 11.81 -6.01
CA MET A 222 7.83 11.29 -7.30
C MET A 222 9.35 11.38 -7.44
N PRO A 223 10.11 10.49 -6.79
CA PRO A 223 11.56 10.48 -6.90
C PRO A 223 12.00 10.09 -8.32
N THR A 224 12.82 10.95 -8.93
CA THR A 224 13.42 10.74 -10.27
C THR A 224 14.86 10.22 -10.20
N SER A 225 15.44 10.15 -9.00
CA SER A 225 16.80 9.68 -8.78
C SER A 225 16.90 8.82 -7.52
N LYS A 226 17.94 7.97 -7.47
CA LYS A 226 18.26 7.18 -6.27
C LYS A 226 18.41 8.04 -5.02
N SER A 227 19.08 9.19 -5.12
CA SER A 227 19.24 10.11 -4.00
C SER A 227 17.91 10.71 -3.54
N GLY A 228 16.96 10.91 -4.45
CA GLY A 228 15.61 11.37 -4.12
C GLY A 228 14.79 10.32 -3.36
N VAL A 229 14.92 9.03 -3.71
CA VAL A 229 14.29 7.94 -2.93
C VAL A 229 14.91 7.82 -1.53
N GLU A 230 16.21 8.08 -1.43
CA GLU A 230 16.99 7.90 -0.20
C GLU A 230 17.13 9.18 0.63
N GLN A 231 16.43 10.26 0.24
CA GLN A 231 16.59 11.58 0.82
C GLN A 231 16.29 11.53 2.33
N ARG A 232 17.21 12.12 3.12
CA ARG A 232 17.16 12.15 4.59
C ARG A 232 16.12 13.13 5.10
#